data_AF-A0A6S7GBD0-F1
#
_entry.id   AF-A0A6S7GBD0-F1
#
_cell.length_a   1.000
_cell.length_b   1.000
_cell.length_c   1.000
_cell.angle_alpha   90.00
_cell.angle_beta   90.00
_cell.angle_gamma   90.00
#
_symmetry.space_group_name_H-M   'P 1'
#
loop_
_entity.id
_entity.type
_entity.pdbx_description
1 polymer ?
#
loop_
_entity_poly.entity_id
_entity_poly.type
_entity_poly.pdbx_seq_one_letter_code
_entity_poly.pdbx_strand_id
1 'polypeptide(L)'
;MPSSSTASTSSDHALYNVLPAEIISIQDLHTQLAKIDILPWTVNDIDSDNETFKLEFYDGAHGIAKFTVIVKAGLYFTVFVYHYWPIPDDHHYIYTQDKRLLNSIECVKGLLNSIENSNLCNGVPKEFDSVAVDPTWDEKLVNYSNSTVIRHSTPRLLSEDHFQSTITLRNPDCQVIMDDAKPEKELCNPCSLTTKNLKKAVSRKRKVSTAPAKPKAPLSACGSAKLIATVKASRLACKQLEDRLEQLEAHIKKHGVGVSDSLEKDILKIMGGQNLEATPHLKFFWEQQMKLLQSEKMGRRYHPQIIRFALSLHGKSPAAYNELRDSGALILPRERVLRDYKNYFKPKAGINIDNIESLREKASSLSQVQRYVVIVIDEMKIQSNLVFDKYSGDLIGFVDLGDPVTNYASLGEEDVMATHALAFLVRGMCSDFKHVIAYYFTENITSYQLMSIFWKVVGVLELSLKLPVCATVNDGASPNRKFFDLHFQLVRDLNCDVVHKVPNLFAVQRFIYFFADSCHLIKTARNCLYNSGSGSCSRLMWNNGNYLMFRHIADLFYSDQEFALHTLPKLSLDHIVLTSYSKMKVCLCNFILGSSKKPRLDICSPDKGDANFPGDGLFATIRGFSMIENI
;
A
#
# COMPACT_ATOMS: atom_id res chain seq x y z
N MET A 1 -68.50 25.48 -67.81
CA MET A 1 -69.73 24.83 -68.31
C MET A 1 -69.37 23.42 -68.78
N PRO A 2 -70.34 22.48 -68.76
CA PRO A 2 -71.24 22.09 -67.67
C PRO A 2 -70.59 20.85 -66.97
N SER A 3 -71.21 19.85 -66.33
CA SER A 3 -72.52 19.61 -65.67
C SER A 3 -72.22 18.57 -64.56
N SER A 4 -72.91 18.42 -63.42
CA SER A 4 -74.27 18.75 -62.97
C SER A 4 -75.41 17.93 -63.60
N SER A 5 -75.58 16.68 -63.14
CA SER A 5 -76.87 15.98 -63.10
C SER A 5 -76.73 14.75 -62.17
N THR A 6 -77.04 14.89 -60.88
CA THR A 6 -78.35 14.51 -60.28
C THR A 6 -78.60 13.00 -60.36
N ALA A 7 -78.43 12.24 -59.29
CA ALA A 7 -79.25 12.23 -58.07
C ALA A 7 -80.70 11.76 -58.31
N SER A 8 -81.02 10.61 -57.72
CA SER A 8 -82.38 10.13 -57.42
C SER A 8 -82.30 9.27 -56.14
N THR A 9 -82.33 9.84 -54.94
CA THR A 9 -83.52 10.30 -54.18
C THR A 9 -84.45 9.17 -53.69
N SER A 10 -84.17 8.68 -52.47
CA SER A 10 -85.16 8.30 -51.44
C SER A 10 -84.39 7.74 -50.24
N SER A 11 -84.65 8.11 -48.98
CA SER A 11 -85.59 9.08 -48.43
C SER A 11 -85.17 9.40 -46.98
N ASP A 12 -85.44 10.62 -46.51
CA ASP A 12 -84.83 11.15 -45.29
C ASP A 12 -85.30 10.53 -43.96
N HIS A 13 -84.32 10.44 -43.06
CA HIS A 13 -84.39 10.60 -41.61
C HIS A 13 -85.50 9.91 -40.79
N ALA A 14 -85.09 8.84 -40.10
CA ALA A 14 -85.37 8.70 -38.66
C ALA A 14 -84.07 8.34 -37.93
N LEU A 15 -83.60 9.21 -37.03
CA LEU A 15 -82.40 9.00 -36.22
C LEU A 15 -82.65 7.90 -35.18
N TYR A 16 -81.89 6.81 -35.28
CA TYR A 16 -81.50 6.03 -34.11
C TYR A 16 -79.98 5.92 -34.07
N ASN A 17 -79.42 6.31 -32.93
CA ASN A 17 -78.00 6.41 -32.66
C ASN A 17 -77.21 5.15 -33.07
N VAL A 18 -76.31 5.29 -34.04
CA VAL A 18 -75.08 4.49 -34.01
C VAL A 18 -74.17 5.22 -33.05
N LEU A 19 -74.05 4.68 -31.83
CA LEU A 19 -73.03 5.08 -30.86
C LEU A 19 -71.66 5.08 -31.58
N PRO A 20 -70.72 6.01 -31.28
CA PRO A 20 -69.33 5.78 -31.66
C PRO A 20 -68.97 4.39 -31.13
N ALA A 21 -68.41 3.52 -31.98
CA ALA A 21 -68.22 2.12 -31.63
C ALA A 21 -67.34 2.02 -30.39
N GLU A 22 -67.98 1.85 -29.22
CA GLU A 22 -67.29 1.74 -27.95
C GLU A 22 -66.50 0.46 -27.99
N ILE A 23 -65.19 0.59 -27.89
CA ILE A 23 -64.28 -0.53 -28.03
C ILE A 23 -64.39 -1.36 -26.75
N ILE A 24 -64.94 -2.57 -26.86
CA ILE A 24 -65.26 -3.42 -25.69
C ILE A 24 -64.10 -4.37 -25.35
N SER A 25 -63.21 -4.65 -26.31
CA SER A 25 -62.07 -5.57 -26.11
C SER A 25 -60.88 -5.27 -27.03
N ILE A 26 -59.71 -5.79 -26.69
CA ILE A 26 -58.51 -5.75 -27.55
C ILE A 26 -58.77 -6.40 -28.93
N GLN A 27 -59.54 -7.50 -28.97
CA GLN A 27 -59.83 -8.20 -30.22
C GLN A 27 -60.66 -7.35 -31.18
N ASP A 28 -61.60 -6.57 -30.62
CA ASP A 28 -62.42 -5.61 -31.36
C ASP A 28 -61.57 -4.44 -31.87
N LEU A 29 -60.72 -3.84 -31.02
CA LEU A 29 -59.77 -2.80 -31.41
C LEU A 29 -58.86 -3.26 -32.57
N HIS A 30 -58.27 -4.45 -32.46
CA HIS A 30 -57.40 -5.01 -33.50
C HIS A 30 -58.17 -5.24 -34.82
N THR A 31 -59.39 -5.77 -34.74
CA THR A 31 -60.26 -6.04 -35.91
C THR A 31 -60.77 -4.75 -36.57
N GLN A 32 -60.94 -3.67 -35.80
CA GLN A 32 -61.30 -2.36 -36.31
C GLN A 32 -60.10 -1.63 -36.94
N LEU A 33 -58.92 -1.70 -36.32
CA LEU A 33 -57.67 -1.15 -36.89
C LEU A 33 -57.29 -1.84 -38.20
N ALA A 34 -57.46 -3.16 -38.32
CA ALA A 34 -57.23 -3.90 -39.56
C ALA A 34 -58.15 -3.49 -40.75
N LYS A 35 -59.19 -2.69 -40.50
CA LYS A 35 -60.12 -2.15 -41.51
C LYS A 35 -59.86 -0.68 -41.85
N ILE A 36 -58.89 -0.05 -41.21
CA ILE A 36 -58.61 1.39 -41.31
C ILE A 36 -57.15 1.56 -41.73
N ASP A 37 -56.94 2.36 -42.77
CA ASP A 37 -55.60 2.73 -43.19
C ASP A 37 -55.00 3.71 -42.17
N ILE A 38 -53.94 3.29 -41.46
CA ILE A 38 -53.24 4.05 -40.41
C ILE A 38 -51.76 4.29 -40.73
N LEU A 39 -51.39 4.20 -42.01
CA LEU A 39 -50.04 4.52 -42.48
C LEU A 39 -49.59 5.90 -41.97
N PRO A 40 -48.34 6.04 -41.46
CA PRO A 40 -47.23 5.10 -41.60
C PRO A 40 -47.05 4.09 -40.44
N TRP A 41 -48.06 3.88 -39.59
CA TRP A 41 -47.97 2.91 -38.49
C TRP A 41 -48.21 1.47 -38.95
N THR A 42 -47.45 0.52 -38.41
CA THR A 42 -47.67 -0.91 -38.57
C THR A 42 -48.34 -1.50 -37.33
N VAL A 43 -49.43 -2.25 -37.53
CA VAL A 43 -50.08 -3.05 -36.49
C VAL A 43 -49.44 -4.42 -36.46
N ASN A 44 -48.92 -4.84 -35.30
CA ASN A 44 -48.47 -6.21 -35.08
C ASN A 44 -49.60 -7.06 -34.48
N ASP A 45 -49.64 -8.34 -34.85
CA ASP A 45 -50.60 -9.31 -34.33
C ASP A 45 -50.60 -9.38 -32.79
N ILE A 46 -51.73 -9.81 -32.23
CA ILE A 46 -51.93 -9.94 -30.78
C ILE A 46 -51.03 -11.06 -30.23
N ASP A 47 -50.19 -10.70 -29.26
CA ASP A 47 -49.36 -11.64 -28.50
C ASP A 47 -50.24 -12.46 -27.55
N SER A 48 -50.35 -13.77 -27.83
CA SER A 48 -51.22 -14.71 -27.11
C SER A 48 -50.83 -14.90 -25.65
N ASP A 49 -49.56 -14.66 -25.29
CA ASP A 49 -49.06 -14.94 -23.94
C ASP A 49 -49.27 -13.77 -22.98
N ASN A 50 -49.48 -12.55 -23.52
CA ASN A 50 -49.55 -11.32 -22.74
C ASN A 50 -50.85 -10.51 -22.92
N GLU A 51 -51.74 -10.90 -23.84
CA GLU A 51 -52.93 -10.13 -24.24
C GLU A 51 -52.59 -8.66 -24.58
N THR A 52 -51.58 -8.46 -25.42
CA THR A 52 -51.17 -7.14 -25.91
C THR A 52 -50.98 -7.13 -27.42
N PHE A 53 -51.17 -5.97 -28.05
CA PHE A 53 -50.72 -5.73 -29.42
C PHE A 53 -49.93 -4.41 -29.50
N LYS A 54 -49.16 -4.24 -30.58
CA LYS A 54 -48.23 -3.11 -30.75
C LYS A 54 -48.53 -2.33 -32.02
N LEU A 55 -48.42 -1.01 -31.93
CA LEU A 55 -48.40 -0.08 -33.06
C LEU A 55 -47.00 0.50 -33.16
N GLU A 56 -46.36 0.38 -34.32
CA GLU A 56 -44.96 0.77 -34.52
C GLU A 56 -44.82 1.79 -35.65
N PHE A 57 -44.07 2.87 -35.38
CA PHE A 57 -43.78 3.95 -36.34
C PHE A 57 -42.29 3.93 -36.66
N TYR A 58 -41.93 3.82 -37.94
CA TYR A 58 -40.54 3.82 -38.40
C TYR A 58 -40.18 5.13 -39.09
N ASP A 59 -39.06 5.74 -38.71
CA ASP A 59 -38.59 7.02 -39.28
C ASP A 59 -37.55 6.86 -40.41
N GLY A 60 -37.17 5.62 -40.73
CA GLY A 60 -36.15 5.28 -41.73
C GLY A 60 -34.70 5.66 -41.37
N ALA A 61 -34.49 6.47 -40.33
CA ALA A 61 -33.16 6.90 -39.88
C ALA A 61 -32.55 5.93 -38.86
N HIS A 62 -33.40 5.27 -38.08
CA HIS A 62 -33.01 4.31 -37.04
C HIS A 62 -33.38 2.88 -37.42
N GLY A 63 -32.59 1.90 -36.95
CA GLY A 63 -32.82 0.47 -37.21
C GLY A 63 -33.96 -0.15 -36.39
N ILE A 64 -34.79 0.66 -35.74
CA ILE A 64 -35.81 0.29 -34.75
C ILE A 64 -36.97 1.29 -34.85
N ALA A 65 -38.18 0.91 -34.43
CA ALA A 65 -39.33 1.81 -34.46
C ALA A 65 -39.05 3.05 -33.58
N LYS A 66 -39.20 4.25 -34.14
CA LYS A 66 -39.00 5.53 -33.43
C LYS A 66 -40.02 5.68 -32.30
N PHE A 67 -41.26 5.26 -32.54
CA PHE A 67 -42.31 5.17 -31.53
C PHE A 67 -42.96 3.79 -31.55
N THR A 68 -43.34 3.29 -30.38
CA THR A 68 -44.09 2.04 -30.21
C THR A 68 -45.18 2.25 -29.17
N VAL A 69 -46.44 2.09 -29.54
CA VAL A 69 -47.57 2.12 -28.60
C VAL A 69 -47.96 0.67 -28.31
N ILE A 70 -47.85 0.26 -27.04
CA ILE A 70 -48.29 -1.08 -26.59
C ILE A 70 -49.63 -0.91 -25.90
N VAL A 71 -50.65 -1.65 -26.37
CA VAL A 71 -51.99 -1.66 -25.78
C VAL A 71 -52.20 -2.97 -25.00
N LYS A 72 -52.70 -2.88 -23.77
CA LYS A 72 -52.94 -4.01 -22.85
C LYS A 72 -54.44 -4.33 -22.74
N ALA A 73 -54.77 -5.55 -22.31
CA ALA A 73 -56.14 -6.11 -22.20
C ALA A 73 -57.25 -5.13 -21.75
N GLY A 74 -56.98 -4.22 -20.80
CA GLY A 74 -57.92 -3.19 -20.34
C GLY A 74 -58.01 -1.91 -21.21
N LEU A 75 -57.58 -1.95 -22.48
CA LEU A 75 -57.48 -0.82 -23.42
C LEU A 75 -56.57 0.34 -22.95
N TYR A 76 -55.68 0.04 -22.00
CA TYR A 76 -54.64 0.96 -21.55
C TYR A 76 -53.45 0.92 -22.49
N PHE A 77 -52.95 2.09 -22.87
CA PHE A 77 -51.77 2.21 -23.73
C PHE A 77 -50.52 2.68 -22.95
N THR A 78 -49.35 2.27 -23.41
CA THR A 78 -48.05 2.76 -22.97
C THR A 78 -47.22 3.11 -24.19
N VAL A 79 -46.70 4.33 -24.25
CA VAL A 79 -45.86 4.80 -25.36
C VAL A 79 -44.39 4.58 -25.01
N PHE A 80 -43.68 3.95 -25.94
CA PHE A 80 -42.23 3.77 -25.91
C PHE A 80 -41.58 4.57 -27.04
N VAL A 81 -40.44 5.18 -26.74
CA VAL A 81 -39.57 5.80 -27.75
C VAL A 81 -38.38 4.87 -28.00
N TYR A 82 -38.08 4.59 -29.28
CA TYR A 82 -37.03 3.66 -29.70
C TYR A 82 -37.11 2.27 -29.02
N HIS A 83 -38.32 1.70 -28.90
CA HIS A 83 -38.68 0.48 -28.15
C HIS A 83 -38.33 0.41 -26.65
N TYR A 84 -37.27 1.07 -26.19
CA TYR A 84 -36.68 0.83 -24.86
C TYR A 84 -37.06 1.88 -23.81
N TRP A 85 -37.60 3.04 -24.20
CA TRP A 85 -37.91 4.11 -23.26
C TRP A 85 -39.42 4.29 -23.05
N PRO A 86 -40.02 3.70 -21.99
CA PRO A 86 -41.39 4.03 -21.61
C PRO A 86 -41.46 5.49 -21.15
N ILE A 87 -42.47 6.22 -21.62
CA ILE A 87 -42.78 7.55 -21.06
C ILE A 87 -43.21 7.36 -19.60
N PRO A 88 -42.65 8.10 -18.63
CA PRO A 88 -43.00 7.97 -17.21
C PRO A 88 -44.50 8.10 -16.95
N ASP A 89 -45.00 7.34 -15.99
CA ASP A 89 -46.44 7.28 -15.76
C ASP A 89 -47.03 8.61 -15.23
N ASP A 90 -46.21 9.38 -14.54
CA ASP A 90 -46.61 10.59 -13.81
C ASP A 90 -46.59 11.83 -14.73
N HIS A 91 -47.78 12.40 -14.97
CA HIS A 91 -47.98 13.74 -15.52
C HIS A 91 -47.37 14.07 -16.91
N HIS A 92 -47.15 13.07 -17.78
CA HIS A 92 -46.84 13.36 -19.19
C HIS A 92 -48.10 13.76 -19.96
N TYR A 93 -47.99 14.78 -20.84
CA TYR A 93 -49.12 15.44 -21.48
C TYR A 93 -50.00 14.47 -22.30
N ILE A 94 -49.36 13.52 -22.99
CA ILE A 94 -49.98 12.46 -23.78
C ILE A 94 -50.95 11.62 -22.93
N TYR A 95 -50.59 11.32 -21.69
CA TYR A 95 -51.44 10.54 -20.79
C TYR A 95 -52.56 11.36 -20.13
N THR A 96 -52.44 12.70 -20.09
CA THR A 96 -53.47 13.59 -19.54
C THR A 96 -54.55 14.00 -20.54
N GLN A 97 -54.28 14.00 -21.85
CA GLN A 97 -55.28 14.32 -22.87
C GLN A 97 -56.29 13.16 -23.03
N ASP A 98 -55.81 11.94 -23.31
CA ASP A 98 -56.65 10.77 -23.61
C ASP A 98 -56.95 9.88 -22.38
N LYS A 99 -56.59 10.33 -21.17
CA LYS A 99 -56.80 9.61 -19.89
C LYS A 99 -56.35 8.13 -19.88
N ARG A 100 -55.38 7.78 -20.75
CA ARG A 100 -54.83 6.43 -20.95
C ARG A 100 -55.81 5.37 -21.48
N LEU A 101 -57.03 5.73 -21.90
CA LEU A 101 -58.07 4.76 -22.28
C LEU A 101 -58.48 4.91 -23.76
N LEU A 102 -58.20 3.88 -24.56
CA LEU A 102 -58.57 3.81 -25.98
C LEU A 102 -60.03 3.36 -26.13
N ASN A 103 -60.98 4.22 -25.76
CA ASN A 103 -62.41 3.94 -25.79
C ASN A 103 -63.05 4.00 -27.20
N SER A 104 -62.35 4.58 -28.18
CA SER A 104 -62.86 4.86 -29.53
C SER A 104 -61.72 4.94 -30.56
N ILE A 105 -62.04 4.68 -31.83
CA ILE A 105 -61.10 4.84 -32.96
C ILE A 105 -60.57 6.28 -33.07
N GLU A 106 -61.40 7.27 -32.76
CA GLU A 106 -61.01 8.68 -32.83
C GLU A 106 -59.94 9.03 -31.78
N CYS A 107 -60.04 8.47 -30.58
CA CYS A 107 -59.00 8.55 -29.55
C CYS A 107 -57.66 7.95 -30.04
N VAL A 108 -57.69 6.78 -30.70
CA VAL A 108 -56.48 6.18 -31.29
C VAL A 108 -55.87 7.10 -32.36
N LYS A 109 -56.67 7.65 -33.27
CA LYS A 109 -56.18 8.56 -34.32
C LYS A 109 -55.64 9.88 -33.74
N GLY A 110 -56.28 10.43 -32.71
CA GLY A 110 -55.81 11.61 -31.99
C GLY A 110 -54.44 11.37 -31.35
N LEU A 111 -54.30 10.26 -30.63
CA LEU A 111 -53.06 9.83 -29.99
C LEU A 111 -51.90 9.66 -30.99
N LEU A 112 -52.13 8.92 -32.08
CA LEU A 112 -51.09 8.67 -33.09
C LEU A 112 -50.64 9.98 -33.75
N ASN A 113 -51.58 10.86 -34.12
CA ASN A 113 -51.28 12.17 -34.70
C ASN A 113 -50.56 13.11 -33.70
N SER A 114 -50.87 13.04 -32.39
CA SER A 114 -50.14 13.78 -31.36
C SER A 114 -48.69 13.31 -31.24
N ILE A 115 -48.46 11.98 -31.27
CA ILE A 115 -47.12 11.40 -31.20
C ILE A 115 -46.30 11.72 -32.46
N GLU A 116 -46.90 11.64 -33.65
CA GLU A 116 -46.24 11.96 -34.93
C GLU A 116 -45.68 13.38 -34.99
N ASN A 117 -46.46 14.37 -34.56
CA ASN A 117 -46.09 15.78 -34.59
C ASN A 117 -45.13 16.19 -33.44
N SER A 118 -44.88 15.28 -32.50
CA SER A 118 -44.10 15.57 -31.29
C SER A 118 -42.58 15.62 -31.52
N ASN A 119 -41.90 16.55 -30.85
CA ASN A 119 -40.45 16.72 -30.96
C ASN A 119 -39.68 15.98 -29.86
N LEU A 120 -38.64 15.25 -30.26
CA LEU A 120 -37.72 14.59 -29.34
C LEU A 120 -36.65 15.57 -28.84
N CYS A 121 -36.41 15.60 -27.53
CA CYS A 121 -35.29 16.34 -26.94
C CYS A 121 -33.94 15.77 -27.43
N ASN A 122 -32.97 16.61 -27.80
CA ASN A 122 -31.66 16.17 -28.31
C ASN A 122 -30.67 15.70 -27.22
N GLY A 123 -30.96 15.98 -25.94
CA GLY A 123 -30.05 15.67 -24.83
C GLY A 123 -28.90 16.69 -24.66
N VAL A 124 -28.13 16.53 -23.59
CA VAL A 124 -26.97 17.37 -23.27
C VAL A 124 -25.95 17.36 -24.43
N PRO A 125 -25.41 18.52 -24.86
CA PRO A 125 -24.46 18.59 -25.95
C PRO A 125 -23.18 17.76 -25.75
N LYS A 126 -22.71 17.12 -26.83
CA LYS A 126 -21.52 16.26 -26.87
C LYS A 126 -20.22 16.92 -26.40
N GLU A 127 -20.17 18.26 -26.34
CA GLU A 127 -19.05 19.01 -25.75
C GLU A 127 -18.78 18.66 -24.26
N PHE A 128 -19.72 18.00 -23.57
CA PHE A 128 -19.58 17.56 -22.18
C PHE A 128 -19.28 16.06 -21.99
N ASP A 129 -19.11 15.28 -23.06
CA ASP A 129 -18.87 13.83 -23.00
C ASP A 129 -17.63 13.47 -22.17
N SER A 130 -16.61 14.34 -22.13
CA SER A 130 -15.37 14.16 -21.35
C SER A 130 -15.48 14.52 -19.85
N VAL A 131 -16.64 15.00 -19.40
CA VAL A 131 -16.87 15.56 -18.06
C VAL A 131 -17.85 14.71 -17.25
N ALA A 132 -18.75 14.00 -17.92
CA ALA A 132 -19.89 13.28 -17.33
C ALA A 132 -19.72 11.75 -17.32
N VAL A 133 -18.50 11.24 -17.06
CA VAL A 133 -18.20 9.81 -17.08
C VAL A 133 -17.69 9.34 -15.73
N ASP A 134 -18.48 8.48 -15.09
CA ASP A 134 -17.98 7.48 -14.14
C ASP A 134 -17.69 6.19 -14.94
N PRO A 135 -16.53 5.52 -14.81
CA PRO A 135 -16.16 4.40 -15.69
C PRO A 135 -16.97 3.10 -15.49
N THR A 136 -17.78 3.00 -14.44
CA THR A 136 -18.48 1.76 -14.05
C THR A 136 -19.87 1.66 -14.69
N TRP A 137 -19.95 1.17 -15.93
CA TRP A 137 -21.20 0.76 -16.57
C TRP A 137 -21.04 -0.62 -17.20
N ASP A 138 -21.36 -1.65 -16.41
CA ASP A 138 -21.73 -2.96 -16.92
C ASP A 138 -23.14 -2.91 -17.52
N GLU A 139 -23.39 -3.77 -18.51
CA GLU A 139 -24.72 -3.96 -19.09
C GLU A 139 -25.66 -4.65 -18.08
N LYS A 140 -26.56 -3.90 -17.45
CA LYS A 140 -27.99 -4.26 -17.19
C LYS A 140 -28.68 -3.29 -16.24
N LEU A 141 -29.91 -2.95 -16.60
CA LEU A 141 -30.97 -2.34 -15.76
C LEU A 141 -30.73 -0.90 -15.27
N VAL A 142 -31.81 -0.12 -15.31
CA VAL A 142 -31.84 1.28 -14.86
C VAL A 142 -31.81 1.31 -13.32
N ASN A 143 -30.62 1.48 -12.74
CA ASN A 143 -30.47 1.74 -11.31
C ASN A 143 -30.47 3.25 -11.04
N TYR A 144 -31.51 3.70 -10.31
CA TYR A 144 -31.55 5.03 -9.69
C TYR A 144 -30.35 5.22 -8.76
N SER A 145 -29.33 5.90 -9.28
CA SER A 145 -28.09 6.24 -8.60
C SER A 145 -27.69 7.66 -9.00
N ASN A 146 -26.99 8.38 -8.11
CA ASN A 146 -26.76 9.84 -8.14
C ASN A 146 -25.87 10.35 -9.31
N SER A 147 -26.21 9.98 -10.53
CA SER A 147 -25.60 10.40 -11.79
C SER A 147 -26.35 11.61 -12.33
N THR A 148 -25.63 12.67 -12.72
CA THR A 148 -26.26 13.90 -13.23
C THR A 148 -26.78 13.78 -14.67
N VAL A 149 -26.40 12.69 -15.36
CA VAL A 149 -26.70 12.43 -16.76
C VAL A 149 -26.68 10.91 -17.01
N ILE A 150 -27.67 10.40 -17.74
CA ILE A 150 -27.80 9.03 -18.23
C ILE A 150 -27.26 8.93 -19.66
N ARG A 151 -26.61 7.82 -19.99
CA ARG A 151 -26.18 7.47 -21.37
C ARG A 151 -27.28 6.70 -22.09
N HIS A 152 -27.59 7.11 -23.31
CA HIS A 152 -28.59 6.47 -24.17
C HIS A 152 -28.04 6.27 -25.58
N SER A 153 -27.93 5.02 -26.02
CA SER A 153 -27.38 4.62 -27.32
C SER A 153 -28.48 4.08 -28.24
N THR A 154 -28.74 4.76 -29.37
CA THR A 154 -29.66 4.26 -30.41
C THR A 154 -28.91 3.74 -31.63
N PRO A 155 -29.32 2.61 -32.24
CA PRO A 155 -28.79 2.17 -33.53
C PRO A 155 -29.29 3.09 -34.65
N ARG A 156 -28.37 3.70 -35.38
CA ARG A 156 -28.63 4.53 -36.56
C ARG A 156 -28.13 3.80 -37.81
N LEU A 157 -28.94 3.83 -38.87
CA LEU A 157 -28.57 3.34 -40.19
C LEU A 157 -27.70 4.39 -40.90
N LEU A 158 -26.60 3.94 -41.50
CA LEU A 158 -25.92 4.69 -42.56
C LEU A 158 -26.38 4.17 -43.92
N SER A 159 -26.22 4.98 -44.96
CA SER A 159 -26.42 4.52 -46.34
C SER A 159 -25.47 3.36 -46.63
N GLU A 160 -26.03 2.19 -46.90
CA GLU A 160 -25.38 0.87 -47.03
C GLU A 160 -25.01 0.22 -45.67
N ASP A 161 -25.96 -0.58 -45.14
CA ASP A 161 -25.85 -1.75 -44.24
C ASP A 161 -24.90 -1.72 -43.02
N HIS A 162 -24.48 -0.54 -42.56
CA HIS A 162 -23.65 -0.39 -41.36
C HIS A 162 -24.38 0.37 -40.24
N PHE A 163 -24.59 -0.32 -39.11
CA PHE A 163 -25.14 0.27 -37.89
C PHE A 163 -24.07 1.05 -37.11
N GLN A 164 -24.38 2.30 -36.72
CA GLN A 164 -23.63 3.03 -35.70
C GLN A 164 -24.50 3.30 -34.47
N SER A 165 -23.93 3.22 -33.26
CA SER A 165 -24.62 3.63 -32.04
C SER A 165 -24.47 5.13 -31.79
N THR A 166 -25.56 5.89 -31.97
CA THR A 166 -25.61 7.30 -31.57
C THR A 166 -25.82 7.42 -30.07
N ILE A 167 -24.74 7.73 -29.34
CA ILE A 167 -24.79 8.00 -27.90
C ILE A 167 -25.30 9.44 -27.68
N THR A 168 -26.32 9.57 -26.84
CA THR A 168 -26.90 10.82 -26.34
C THR A 168 -26.86 10.82 -24.81
N LEU A 169 -26.48 11.94 -24.22
CA LEU A 169 -26.49 12.13 -22.76
C LEU A 169 -27.78 12.86 -22.35
N ARG A 170 -28.53 12.38 -21.37
CA ARG A 170 -29.81 12.99 -20.94
C ARG A 170 -29.89 13.15 -19.42
N ASN A 171 -30.52 14.21 -18.92
CA ASN A 171 -30.86 14.29 -17.49
C ASN A 171 -31.76 13.09 -17.11
N PRO A 172 -31.63 12.46 -15.92
CA PRO A 172 -32.57 11.45 -15.44
C PRO A 172 -34.05 11.82 -15.62
N ASP A 173 -34.43 13.06 -15.31
CA ASP A 173 -35.80 13.59 -15.38
C ASP A 173 -36.16 14.09 -16.80
N CYS A 174 -35.55 13.55 -17.85
CA CYS A 174 -35.76 14.02 -19.22
C CYS A 174 -37.15 13.61 -19.75
N GLN A 175 -37.95 14.61 -20.12
CA GLN A 175 -39.33 14.44 -20.63
C GLN A 175 -39.47 13.63 -21.94
N VAL A 176 -38.36 13.29 -22.60
CA VAL A 176 -38.26 12.58 -23.90
C VAL A 176 -38.87 13.35 -25.07
N ILE A 177 -40.20 13.40 -25.05
CA ILE A 177 -41.10 14.04 -25.98
C ILE A 177 -41.49 15.41 -25.40
N MET A 178 -41.46 16.44 -26.24
CA MET A 178 -41.72 17.81 -25.82
C MET A 178 -43.10 18.27 -26.29
N ASP A 179 -43.90 18.69 -25.32
CA ASP A 179 -45.22 19.31 -25.47
C ASP A 179 -45.12 20.62 -26.30
N ASP A 180 -46.18 20.95 -27.02
CA ASP A 180 -46.09 21.45 -28.41
C ASP A 180 -45.54 22.88 -28.69
N ALA A 181 -45.34 23.11 -30.00
CA ALA A 181 -45.45 24.41 -30.69
C ALA A 181 -44.25 25.40 -30.73
N LYS A 182 -43.00 24.99 -30.47
CA LYS A 182 -41.80 25.77 -30.89
C LYS A 182 -40.68 24.91 -31.47
N PRO A 183 -40.45 24.90 -32.81
CA PRO A 183 -39.41 24.08 -33.43
C PRO A 183 -37.97 24.50 -33.10
N GLU A 184 -37.76 25.68 -32.51
CA GLU A 184 -36.44 26.18 -32.11
C GLU A 184 -35.88 25.56 -30.81
N LYS A 185 -36.69 24.81 -30.06
CA LYS A 185 -36.31 24.37 -28.70
C LYS A 185 -35.80 22.93 -28.67
N GLU A 186 -34.54 22.73 -29.06
CA GLU A 186 -33.85 21.42 -29.10
C GLU A 186 -33.74 20.67 -27.75
N LEU A 187 -34.00 21.34 -26.61
CA LEU A 187 -33.73 20.85 -25.26
C LEU A 187 -34.92 21.03 -24.31
N CYS A 188 -35.32 19.95 -23.65
CA CYS A 188 -36.24 20.01 -22.51
C CYS A 188 -35.62 20.77 -21.31
N ASN A 189 -36.46 21.28 -20.41
CA ASN A 189 -36.01 22.13 -19.30
C ASN A 189 -34.95 21.44 -18.39
N PRO A 190 -35.11 20.16 -18.01
CA PRO A 190 -34.10 19.44 -17.20
C PRO A 190 -32.73 19.31 -17.88
N CYS A 191 -32.68 18.93 -19.17
CA CYS A 191 -31.43 18.86 -19.94
C CYS A 191 -30.76 20.22 -20.12
N SER A 192 -31.55 21.29 -20.31
CA SER A 192 -31.05 22.67 -20.38
C SER A 192 -30.38 23.11 -19.08
N LEU A 193 -30.97 22.78 -17.92
CA LEU A 193 -30.41 23.09 -16.60
C LEU A 193 -29.10 22.31 -16.35
N THR A 194 -29.08 21.01 -16.65
CA THR A 194 -27.86 20.17 -16.55
C THR A 194 -26.73 20.73 -17.41
N THR A 195 -27.03 21.13 -18.65
CA THR A 195 -26.05 21.77 -19.56
C THR A 195 -25.45 23.05 -18.98
N LYS A 196 -26.27 23.92 -18.35
CA LYS A 196 -25.79 25.13 -17.66
C LYS A 196 -24.89 24.82 -16.46
N ASN A 197 -25.18 23.75 -15.72
CA ASN A 197 -24.38 23.33 -14.57
C ASN A 197 -23.03 22.71 -14.99
N LEU A 198 -23.02 21.89 -16.05
CA LEU A 198 -21.79 21.34 -16.62
C LEU A 198 -20.86 22.44 -17.15
N LYS A 199 -21.40 23.46 -17.84
CA LYS A 199 -20.63 24.66 -18.27
C LYS A 199 -19.92 25.35 -17.10
N LYS A 200 -20.60 25.51 -15.95
CA LYS A 200 -19.99 26.06 -14.72
C LYS A 200 -18.88 25.14 -14.17
N ALA A 201 -19.10 23.83 -14.12
CA ALA A 201 -18.11 22.86 -13.63
C ALA A 201 -16.81 22.85 -14.46
N VAL A 202 -16.92 22.87 -15.79
CA VAL A 202 -15.76 22.95 -16.70
C VAL A 202 -14.92 24.21 -16.45
N SER A 203 -15.56 25.37 -16.26
CA SER A 203 -14.86 26.62 -15.94
C SER A 203 -14.07 26.55 -14.62
N ARG A 204 -14.63 25.89 -13.59
CA ARG A 204 -13.94 25.66 -12.30
C ARG A 204 -12.74 24.73 -12.49
N LYS A 205 -12.91 23.61 -13.20
CA LYS A 205 -11.83 22.63 -13.48
C LYS A 205 -10.63 23.28 -14.19
N ARG A 206 -10.88 24.13 -15.20
CA ARG A 206 -9.84 24.92 -15.89
C ARG A 206 -9.05 25.81 -14.91
N LYS A 207 -9.72 26.59 -14.05
CA LYS A 207 -9.04 27.48 -13.08
C LYS A 207 -8.15 26.73 -12.07
N VAL A 208 -8.55 25.52 -11.65
CA VAL A 208 -7.77 24.70 -10.70
C VAL A 208 -6.52 24.08 -11.34
N SER A 209 -6.57 23.76 -12.65
CA SER A 209 -5.43 23.21 -13.40
C SER A 209 -4.29 24.22 -13.66
N THR A 210 -4.59 25.52 -13.71
CA THR A 210 -3.61 26.58 -14.00
C THR A 210 -2.92 27.15 -12.77
N ALA A 211 -3.45 26.91 -11.57
CA ALA A 211 -2.85 27.39 -10.32
C ALA A 211 -1.63 26.52 -9.91
N PRO A 212 -0.55 27.10 -9.33
CA PRO A 212 0.62 26.34 -8.89
C PRO A 212 0.32 25.18 -7.93
N ALA A 213 1.23 24.20 -7.85
CA ALA A 213 1.15 23.12 -6.88
C ALA A 213 1.40 23.63 -5.45
N LYS A 214 0.73 23.02 -4.47
CA LYS A 214 1.02 23.26 -3.04
C LYS A 214 2.36 22.61 -2.66
N PRO A 215 3.09 23.12 -1.64
CA PRO A 215 4.28 22.46 -1.12
C PRO A 215 3.98 21.00 -0.76
N LYS A 216 4.90 20.09 -1.10
CA LYS A 216 4.79 18.63 -0.91
C LYS A 216 3.64 17.92 -1.67
N ALA A 217 3.01 18.56 -2.66
CA ALA A 217 2.07 17.86 -3.54
C ALA A 217 2.78 16.77 -4.38
N PRO A 218 2.23 15.56 -4.52
CA PRO A 218 2.84 14.49 -5.32
C PRO A 218 2.88 14.86 -6.81
N LEU A 219 4.08 14.78 -7.39
CA LEU A 219 4.32 15.17 -8.79
C LEU A 219 3.56 14.28 -9.79
N SER A 220 3.43 12.99 -9.50
CA SER A 220 2.67 12.02 -10.31
C SER A 220 1.18 12.35 -10.45
N ALA A 221 0.60 13.08 -9.48
CA ALA A 221 -0.80 13.50 -9.50
C ALA A 221 -0.99 14.94 -10.04
N CYS A 222 0.09 15.63 -10.44
CA CYS A 222 0.04 17.01 -10.93
C CYS A 222 0.12 17.05 -12.46
N GLY A 223 -0.94 17.53 -13.11
CA GLY A 223 -0.95 17.72 -14.57
C GLY A 223 0.13 18.70 -15.06
N SER A 224 0.59 18.50 -16.30
CA SER A 224 1.72 19.23 -16.91
C SER A 224 1.63 20.76 -16.80
N ALA A 225 0.46 21.34 -17.09
CA ALA A 225 0.23 22.79 -16.97
C ALA A 225 0.52 23.34 -15.56
N LYS A 226 0.18 22.57 -14.52
CA LYS A 226 0.38 22.90 -13.11
C LYS A 226 1.86 22.85 -12.72
N LEU A 227 2.59 21.87 -13.26
CA LEU A 227 4.04 21.75 -13.08
C LEU A 227 4.76 22.94 -13.74
N ILE A 228 4.40 23.32 -14.97
CA ILE A 228 4.97 24.48 -15.68
C ILE A 228 4.77 25.78 -14.89
N ALA A 229 3.56 26.01 -14.35
CA ALA A 229 3.28 27.17 -13.50
C ALA A 229 4.13 27.18 -12.22
N THR A 230 4.35 26.01 -11.61
CA THR A 230 5.17 25.86 -10.41
C THR A 230 6.65 26.16 -10.70
N VAL A 231 7.21 25.62 -11.79
CA VAL A 231 8.61 25.88 -12.20
C VAL A 231 8.85 27.37 -12.49
N LYS A 232 7.89 28.05 -13.14
CA LYS A 232 7.98 29.50 -13.38
C LYS A 232 8.04 30.29 -12.07
N ALA A 233 7.20 29.95 -11.09
CA ALA A 233 7.21 30.59 -9.77
C ALA A 233 8.52 30.36 -9.01
N SER A 234 9.05 29.13 -9.02
CA SER A 234 10.33 28.81 -8.40
C SER A 234 11.50 29.57 -9.03
N ARG A 235 11.56 29.67 -10.36
CA ARG A 235 12.60 30.45 -11.06
C ARG A 235 12.58 31.94 -10.68
N LEU A 236 11.39 32.54 -10.54
CA LEU A 236 11.26 33.92 -10.10
C LEU A 236 11.76 34.11 -8.66
N ALA A 237 11.44 33.19 -7.76
CA ALA A 237 11.91 33.22 -6.37
C ALA A 237 13.45 33.03 -6.26
N CYS A 238 14.03 32.14 -7.07
CA CYS A 238 15.50 31.98 -7.14
C CYS A 238 16.17 33.29 -7.57
N LYS A 239 15.67 33.94 -8.64
CA LYS A 239 16.22 35.22 -9.10
C LYS A 239 16.15 36.30 -8.03
N GLN A 240 15.02 36.43 -7.33
CA GLN A 240 14.88 37.39 -6.23
C GLN A 240 15.86 37.14 -5.06
N LEU A 241 16.29 35.89 -4.84
CA LEU A 241 17.29 35.55 -3.84
C LEU A 241 18.72 35.82 -4.34
N GLU A 242 18.99 35.58 -5.63
CA GLU A 242 20.25 35.93 -6.29
C GLU A 242 20.48 37.45 -6.26
N ASP A 243 19.47 38.24 -6.69
CA ASP A 243 19.49 39.71 -6.65
C ASP A 243 19.76 40.24 -5.21
N ARG A 244 19.26 39.53 -4.18
CA ARG A 244 19.43 39.89 -2.77
C ARG A 244 20.78 39.47 -2.19
N LEU A 245 21.36 38.37 -2.68
CA LEU A 245 22.73 37.98 -2.35
C LEU A 245 23.72 39.00 -2.92
N GLU A 246 23.56 39.41 -4.18
CA GLU A 246 24.40 40.43 -4.81
C GLU A 246 24.34 41.77 -4.06
N GLN A 247 23.15 42.18 -3.60
CA GLN A 247 22.99 43.34 -2.72
C GLN A 247 23.72 43.19 -1.37
N LEU A 248 23.68 42.01 -0.75
CA LEU A 248 24.37 41.72 0.50
C LEU A 248 25.89 41.69 0.30
N GLU A 249 26.39 41.08 -0.76
CA GLU A 249 27.82 41.06 -1.11
C GLU A 249 28.34 42.49 -1.39
N ALA A 250 27.58 43.30 -2.14
CA ALA A 250 27.89 44.71 -2.36
C ALA A 250 27.90 45.51 -1.05
N HIS A 251 26.95 45.24 -0.13
CA HIS A 251 26.90 45.88 1.18
C HIS A 251 28.08 45.46 2.07
N ILE A 252 28.45 44.17 2.08
CA ILE A 252 29.63 43.65 2.79
C ILE A 252 30.91 44.24 2.19
N LYS A 253 31.02 44.39 0.87
CA LYS A 253 32.18 45.02 0.22
C LYS A 253 32.30 46.52 0.51
N LYS A 254 31.18 47.20 0.80
CA LYS A 254 31.12 48.65 1.07
C LYS A 254 31.25 49.01 2.56
N HIS A 255 30.72 48.16 3.45
CA HIS A 255 30.63 48.41 4.90
C HIS A 255 31.37 47.37 5.75
N GLY A 256 31.91 46.31 5.14
CA GLY A 256 32.72 45.32 5.82
C GLY A 256 34.05 45.91 6.24
N VAL A 257 34.30 45.93 7.55
CA VAL A 257 35.63 46.16 8.08
C VAL A 257 36.45 44.91 7.77
N GLY A 258 37.45 45.06 6.91
CA GLY A 258 38.43 44.00 6.69
C GLY A 258 39.11 43.67 8.02
N VAL A 259 38.99 42.42 8.45
CA VAL A 259 39.79 41.89 9.56
C VAL A 259 41.25 42.07 9.14
N SER A 260 42.00 42.91 9.84
CA SER A 260 43.35 43.27 9.43
C SER A 260 44.25 42.04 9.43
N ASP A 261 45.24 41.98 8.52
CA ASP A 261 46.27 40.94 8.46
C ASP A 261 46.97 40.70 9.81
N SER A 262 46.97 41.70 10.70
CA SER A 262 47.44 41.56 12.08
C SER A 262 46.54 40.64 12.92
N LEU A 263 45.21 40.79 12.82
CA LEU A 263 44.25 40.01 13.60
C LEU A 263 44.16 38.56 13.10
N GLU A 264 44.27 38.33 11.78
CA GLU A 264 44.35 36.96 11.24
C GLU A 264 45.64 36.26 11.71
N LYS A 265 46.77 36.99 11.71
CA LYS A 265 48.03 36.50 12.29
C LYS A 265 47.91 36.29 13.80
N ASP A 266 47.22 37.15 14.55
CA ASP A 266 47.02 36.97 15.99
C ASP A 266 46.12 35.78 16.31
N ILE A 267 45.07 35.52 15.54
CA ILE A 267 44.25 34.29 15.67
C ILE A 267 45.11 33.05 15.43
N LEU A 268 45.93 33.04 14.38
CA LEU A 268 46.87 31.95 14.10
C LEU A 268 47.94 31.80 15.21
N LYS A 269 48.38 32.92 15.81
CA LYS A 269 49.37 32.96 16.91
C LYS A 269 48.77 32.55 18.25
N ILE A 270 47.48 32.80 18.47
CA ILE A 270 46.72 32.32 19.64
C ILE A 270 46.46 30.82 19.53
N MET A 271 46.04 30.32 18.35
CA MET A 271 45.87 28.89 18.11
C MET A 271 47.19 28.11 18.13
N GLY A 272 48.28 28.69 17.60
CA GLY A 272 49.60 28.04 17.56
C GLY A 272 50.47 28.26 18.81
N GLY A 273 50.19 29.29 19.60
CA GLY A 273 50.99 29.70 20.75
C GLY A 273 50.47 29.21 22.10
N GLN A 274 49.18 28.85 22.20
CA GLN A 274 48.70 28.16 23.39
C GLN A 274 49.10 26.69 23.35
N ASN A 275 49.84 26.28 24.37
CA ASN A 275 50.08 24.88 24.67
C ASN A 275 48.79 24.28 25.24
N LEU A 276 47.79 24.11 24.36
CA LEU A 276 46.64 23.26 24.61
C LEU A 276 47.18 21.93 25.13
N GLU A 277 46.54 21.38 26.17
CA GLU A 277 46.66 19.97 26.57
C GLU A 277 45.99 19.04 25.53
N ALA A 278 46.21 19.37 24.26
CA ALA A 278 45.81 18.62 23.09
C ALA A 278 46.55 17.29 23.11
N THR A 279 45.78 16.21 23.08
CA THR A 279 46.33 14.86 22.88
C THR A 279 47.21 14.83 21.62
N PRO A 280 48.22 13.94 21.55
CA PRO A 280 49.08 13.84 20.36
C PRO A 280 48.30 13.68 19.04
N HIS A 281 47.14 13.02 19.09
CA HIS A 281 46.21 12.91 17.96
C HIS A 281 45.60 14.24 17.52
N LEU A 282 45.24 15.13 18.46
CA LEU A 282 44.68 16.44 18.14
C LEU A 282 45.76 17.38 17.58
N LYS A 283 46.99 17.33 18.10
CA LYS A 283 48.15 18.07 17.54
C LYS A 283 48.42 17.63 16.10
N PHE A 284 48.57 16.33 15.86
CA PHE A 284 48.75 15.77 14.52
C PHE A 284 47.58 16.10 13.58
N PHE A 285 46.34 16.07 14.06
CA PHE A 285 45.16 16.43 13.26
C PHE A 285 45.26 17.87 12.76
N TRP A 286 45.57 18.84 13.64
CA TRP A 286 45.70 20.24 13.25
C TRP A 286 46.91 20.50 12.33
N GLU A 287 48.05 19.85 12.56
CA GLU A 287 49.20 19.90 11.64
C GLU A 287 48.80 19.49 10.20
N GLN A 288 48.04 18.40 10.06
CA GLN A 288 47.53 17.98 8.75
C GLN A 288 46.48 18.96 8.18
N GLN A 289 45.61 19.53 9.01
CA GLN A 289 44.65 20.56 8.55
C GLN A 289 45.37 21.82 8.04
N MET A 290 46.40 22.30 8.74
CA MET A 290 47.22 23.44 8.29
C MET A 290 47.93 23.15 6.96
N LYS A 291 48.51 21.94 6.81
CA LYS A 291 49.10 21.50 5.53
C LYS A 291 48.06 21.43 4.40
N LEU A 292 46.84 20.99 4.69
CA LEU A 292 45.74 20.91 3.71
C LEU A 292 45.17 22.29 3.35
N LEU A 293 45.20 23.26 4.27
CA LEU A 293 44.86 24.67 4.02
C LEU A 293 45.84 25.30 3.02
N GLN A 294 47.14 25.08 3.23
CA GLN A 294 48.22 25.54 2.34
C GLN A 294 48.24 24.80 0.98
N SER A 295 47.56 23.66 0.86
CA SER A 295 47.52 22.86 -0.37
C SER A 295 46.36 23.27 -1.29
N GLU A 296 46.65 23.39 -2.59
CA GLU A 296 45.64 23.63 -3.63
C GLU A 296 44.46 22.64 -3.54
N LYS A 297 43.25 23.13 -3.81
CA LYS A 297 41.99 22.37 -3.67
C LYS A 297 42.00 21.03 -4.42
N MET A 298 42.70 20.93 -5.55
CA MET A 298 42.79 19.73 -6.39
C MET A 298 44.02 18.84 -6.09
N GLY A 299 45.02 19.35 -5.36
CA GLY A 299 46.27 18.62 -5.03
C GLY A 299 46.29 17.95 -3.65
N ARG A 300 45.24 18.10 -2.85
CA ARG A 300 45.16 17.62 -1.45
C ARG A 300 45.30 16.11 -1.33
N ARG A 301 46.43 15.66 -0.76
CA ARG A 301 46.66 14.27 -0.35
C ARG A 301 46.44 14.12 1.16
N TYR A 302 45.53 13.23 1.56
CA TYR A 302 45.18 13.00 2.96
C TYR A 302 46.06 11.93 3.59
N HIS A 303 46.54 12.17 4.81
CA HIS A 303 47.25 11.15 5.59
C HIS A 303 46.28 10.03 6.05
N PRO A 304 46.69 8.75 6.12
CA PRO A 304 45.80 7.64 6.51
C PRO A 304 45.09 7.82 7.86
N GLN A 305 45.71 8.52 8.83
CA GLN A 305 45.03 8.84 10.10
C GLN A 305 43.86 9.82 9.92
N ILE A 306 43.95 10.78 8.99
CA ILE A 306 42.85 11.69 8.65
C ILE A 306 41.73 10.94 7.92
N ILE A 307 42.07 9.98 7.06
CA ILE A 307 41.07 9.06 6.46
C ILE A 307 40.36 8.24 7.56
N ARG A 308 41.10 7.67 8.52
CA ARG A 308 40.51 6.92 9.65
C ARG A 308 39.60 7.79 10.52
N PHE A 309 40.00 9.03 10.81
CA PHE A 309 39.16 9.99 11.52
C PHE A 309 37.88 10.32 10.72
N ALA A 310 38.01 10.62 9.42
CA ALA A 310 36.90 10.93 8.54
C ALA A 310 35.92 9.76 8.39
N LEU A 311 36.41 8.52 8.26
CA LEU A 311 35.59 7.30 8.27
C LEU A 311 34.85 7.11 9.60
N SER A 312 35.49 7.39 10.73
CA SER A 312 34.86 7.32 12.06
C SER A 312 33.76 8.37 12.23
N LEU A 313 34.02 9.61 11.81
CA LEU A 313 33.06 10.71 11.88
C LEU A 313 31.86 10.48 10.95
N HIS A 314 32.11 10.14 9.67
CA HIS A 314 31.07 9.77 8.71
C HIS A 314 30.30 8.51 9.14
N GLY A 315 30.96 7.55 9.81
CA GLY A 315 30.31 6.36 10.36
C GLY A 315 29.33 6.67 11.50
N LYS A 316 29.56 7.76 12.25
CA LYS A 316 28.63 8.25 13.29
C LYS A 316 27.52 9.11 12.71
N SER A 317 27.82 10.02 11.79
CA SER A 317 26.83 10.88 11.13
C SER A 317 27.35 11.40 9.78
N PRO A 318 26.85 10.88 8.64
CA PRO A 318 27.15 11.44 7.32
C PRO A 318 26.65 12.88 7.16
N ALA A 319 25.54 13.24 7.79
CA ALA A 319 24.97 14.59 7.73
C ALA A 319 25.91 15.62 8.39
N ALA A 320 26.33 15.37 9.64
CA ALA A 320 27.29 16.25 10.32
C ALA A 320 28.67 16.26 9.64
N TYR A 321 29.09 15.13 9.05
CA TYR A 321 30.31 15.06 8.25
C TYR A 321 30.25 15.98 7.02
N ASN A 322 29.13 15.97 6.29
CA ASN A 322 28.91 16.84 5.14
C ASN A 322 28.83 18.31 5.57
N GLU A 323 28.09 18.63 6.64
CA GLU A 323 28.00 19.99 7.18
C GLU A 323 29.37 20.56 7.59
N LEU A 324 30.20 19.80 8.31
CA LEU A 324 31.56 20.21 8.70
C LEU A 324 32.52 20.38 7.52
N ARG A 325 32.31 19.63 6.43
CA ARG A 325 33.10 19.74 5.19
C ARG A 325 32.64 20.92 4.33
N ASP A 326 31.32 21.08 4.17
CA ASP A 326 30.73 22.00 3.21
C ASP A 326 30.66 23.44 3.76
N SER A 327 30.60 23.59 5.09
CA SER A 327 30.88 24.87 5.78
C SER A 327 32.33 25.34 5.65
N GLY A 328 33.25 24.48 5.19
CA GLY A 328 34.68 24.76 5.12
C GLY A 328 35.40 24.76 6.47
N ALA A 329 34.71 24.47 7.59
CA ALA A 329 35.28 24.44 8.92
C ALA A 329 36.40 23.39 9.07
N LEU A 330 36.31 22.27 8.36
CA LEU A 330 37.36 21.25 8.28
C LEU A 330 37.60 20.81 6.83
N ILE A 331 38.87 20.66 6.45
CA ILE A 331 39.25 20.08 5.16
C ILE A 331 39.23 18.56 5.29
N LEU A 332 38.09 18.00 4.92
CA LEU A 332 37.82 16.56 4.96
C LEU A 332 37.71 15.96 3.55
N PRO A 333 38.02 14.65 3.38
CA PRO A 333 37.82 13.96 2.11
C PRO A 333 36.39 14.05 1.57
N ARG A 334 36.22 13.90 0.25
CA ARG A 334 34.88 13.69 -0.33
C ARG A 334 34.38 12.29 0.01
N GLU A 335 33.06 12.11 0.14
CA GLU A 335 32.44 10.80 0.40
C GLU A 335 32.82 9.71 -0.61
N ARG A 336 33.16 10.09 -1.86
CA ARG A 336 33.68 9.13 -2.84
C ARG A 336 34.96 8.47 -2.32
N VAL A 337 35.94 9.27 -1.88
CA VAL A 337 37.20 8.79 -1.31
C VAL A 337 36.93 7.92 -0.09
N LEU A 338 35.99 8.32 0.78
CA LEU A 338 35.61 7.49 1.93
C LEU A 338 34.98 6.16 1.52
N ARG A 339 34.16 6.11 0.46
CA ARG A 339 33.61 4.86 -0.08
C ARG A 339 34.70 3.97 -0.66
N ASP A 340 35.65 4.54 -1.39
CA ASP A 340 36.79 3.82 -1.98
C ASP A 340 37.64 3.17 -0.86
N TYR A 341 37.90 3.87 0.25
CA TYR A 341 38.59 3.30 1.43
C TYR A 341 37.72 2.33 2.25
N LYS A 342 36.40 2.55 2.36
CA LYS A 342 35.48 1.67 3.09
C LYS A 342 35.34 0.31 2.40
N ASN A 343 35.28 0.32 1.06
CA ASN A 343 35.05 -0.86 0.24
C ASN A 343 36.38 -1.48 -0.26
N TYR A 344 37.46 -1.35 0.52
CA TYR A 344 38.77 -1.93 0.20
C TYR A 344 38.68 -3.46 -0.02
N PHE A 345 38.01 -4.15 0.89
CA PHE A 345 37.57 -5.52 0.67
C PHE A 345 36.23 -5.48 -0.07
N LYS A 346 36.16 -6.04 -1.28
CA LYS A 346 34.90 -6.16 -2.01
C LYS A 346 33.98 -7.13 -1.25
N PRO A 347 32.76 -6.71 -0.85
CA PRO A 347 31.81 -7.62 -0.22
C PRO A 347 31.34 -8.64 -1.26
N LYS A 348 31.49 -9.92 -0.93
CA LYS A 348 30.95 -11.07 -1.67
C LYS A 348 30.19 -11.95 -0.68
N ALA A 349 29.11 -12.58 -1.13
CA ALA A 349 28.43 -13.58 -0.31
C ALA A 349 29.38 -14.77 -0.03
N GLY A 350 29.09 -15.50 1.03
CA GLY A 350 29.98 -16.50 1.57
C GLY A 350 31.13 -15.93 2.41
N ILE A 351 32.22 -16.68 2.39
CA ILE A 351 33.37 -16.48 3.26
C ILE A 351 34.42 -15.67 2.50
N ASN A 352 34.66 -14.43 2.93
CA ASN A 352 35.66 -13.56 2.28
C ASN A 352 37.08 -13.89 2.79
N ILE A 353 37.90 -14.46 1.90
CA ILE A 353 39.28 -14.90 2.18
C ILE A 353 40.19 -13.72 2.56
N ASP A 354 40.09 -12.59 1.86
CA ASP A 354 40.92 -11.40 2.13
C ASP A 354 40.67 -10.84 3.55
N ASN A 355 39.42 -10.94 4.02
CA ASN A 355 39.04 -10.57 5.39
C ASN A 355 39.58 -11.58 6.42
N ILE A 356 39.60 -12.88 6.12
CA ILE A 356 40.17 -13.91 7.00
C ILE A 356 41.65 -13.63 7.30
N GLU A 357 42.42 -13.20 6.31
CA GLU A 357 43.85 -12.92 6.52
C GLU A 357 44.06 -11.78 7.53
N SER A 358 43.34 -10.66 7.38
CA SER A 358 43.35 -9.56 8.37
C SER A 358 42.79 -9.98 9.74
N LEU A 359 41.83 -10.91 9.78
CA LEU A 359 41.31 -11.46 11.03
C LEU A 359 42.32 -12.40 11.72
N ARG A 360 43.20 -13.08 10.98
CA ARG A 360 44.24 -13.96 11.53
C ARG A 360 45.26 -13.18 12.37
N GLU A 361 45.65 -11.99 11.91
CA GLU A 361 46.54 -11.10 12.67
C GLU A 361 45.91 -10.70 14.01
N LYS A 362 44.64 -10.26 13.98
CA LYS A 362 43.87 -9.90 15.18
C LYS A 362 43.68 -11.09 16.12
N ALA A 363 43.33 -12.26 15.60
CA ALA A 363 43.18 -13.48 16.38
C ALA A 363 44.51 -13.90 17.04
N SER A 364 45.63 -13.68 16.36
CA SER A 364 46.97 -13.98 16.89
C SER A 364 47.35 -13.07 18.07
N SER A 365 46.89 -11.81 18.10
CA SER A 365 47.08 -10.91 19.25
C SER A 365 46.23 -11.27 20.49
N LEU A 366 45.23 -12.14 20.37
CA LEU A 366 44.42 -12.59 21.50
C LEU A 366 45.17 -13.66 22.32
N SER A 367 45.08 -13.56 23.64
CA SER A 367 45.52 -14.62 24.55
C SER A 367 44.67 -15.89 24.40
N GLN A 368 45.18 -17.03 24.87
CA GLN A 368 44.53 -18.35 24.69
C GLN A 368 43.07 -18.39 25.18
N VAL A 369 42.77 -17.76 26.32
CA VAL A 369 41.39 -17.68 26.87
C VAL A 369 40.50 -16.73 26.04
N GLN A 370 41.08 -15.68 25.46
CA GLN A 370 40.34 -14.69 24.66
C GLN A 370 39.99 -15.19 23.24
N ARG A 371 40.59 -16.30 22.79
CA ARG A 371 40.33 -16.94 21.48
C ARG A 371 39.07 -17.80 21.45
N TYR A 372 38.49 -18.14 22.60
CA TYR A 372 37.22 -18.88 22.65
C TYR A 372 36.08 -18.02 22.11
N VAL A 373 35.35 -18.55 21.12
CA VAL A 373 34.29 -17.84 20.41
C VAL A 373 32.95 -18.59 20.40
N VAL A 374 31.89 -17.81 20.25
CA VAL A 374 30.51 -18.25 20.00
C VAL A 374 30.11 -17.79 18.60
N ILE A 375 29.45 -18.68 17.86
CA ILE A 375 28.80 -18.35 16.58
C ILE A 375 27.36 -17.92 16.89
N VAL A 376 26.91 -16.81 16.33
CA VAL A 376 25.52 -16.36 16.37
C VAL A 376 25.03 -16.34 14.93
N ILE A 377 23.93 -17.06 14.66
CA ILE A 377 23.33 -17.18 13.34
C ILE A 377 21.94 -16.57 13.38
N ASP A 378 21.68 -15.62 12.49
CA ASP A 378 20.37 -14.98 12.34
C ASP A 378 20.09 -14.67 10.87
N GLU A 379 18.82 -14.69 10.48
CA GLU A 379 18.33 -14.49 9.12
C GLU A 379 17.45 -13.25 9.05
N MET A 380 17.92 -12.20 8.37
CA MET A 380 17.19 -10.93 8.25
C MET A 380 16.41 -10.88 6.94
N LYS A 381 15.16 -10.41 6.98
CA LYS A 381 14.37 -10.16 5.77
C LYS A 381 14.90 -8.94 5.02
N ILE A 382 15.14 -9.10 3.73
CA ILE A 382 15.57 -8.05 2.81
C ILE A 382 14.48 -7.74 1.78
N GLN A 383 14.62 -6.63 1.07
CA GLN A 383 13.76 -6.34 -0.08
C GLN A 383 14.32 -7.10 -1.30
N SER A 384 13.55 -8.05 -1.84
CA SER A 384 13.90 -8.73 -3.09
C SER A 384 13.92 -7.74 -4.25
N ASN A 385 15.09 -7.58 -4.87
CA ASN A 385 15.29 -6.71 -6.03
C ASN A 385 16.61 -7.08 -6.73
N LEU A 386 16.70 -6.82 -8.03
CA LEU A 386 17.92 -6.99 -8.82
C LEU A 386 18.69 -5.66 -8.92
N VAL A 387 19.99 -5.72 -8.70
CA VAL A 387 20.91 -4.59 -8.73
C VAL A 387 22.11 -4.95 -9.62
N PHE A 388 22.28 -4.24 -10.72
CA PHE A 388 23.42 -4.39 -11.60
C PHE A 388 24.65 -3.64 -11.04
N ASP A 389 25.71 -4.37 -10.66
CA ASP A 389 26.98 -3.73 -10.32
C ASP A 389 27.80 -3.47 -11.59
N LYS A 390 27.78 -2.22 -12.04
CA LYS A 390 28.59 -1.74 -13.17
C LYS A 390 30.11 -1.92 -13.03
N TYR A 391 30.64 -2.25 -11.84
CA TYR A 391 32.07 -2.44 -11.61
C TYR A 391 32.53 -3.89 -11.75
N SER A 392 31.67 -4.86 -11.47
CA SER A 392 31.96 -6.28 -11.75
C SER A 392 31.31 -6.76 -13.05
N GLY A 393 30.18 -6.16 -13.44
CA GLY A 393 29.32 -6.62 -14.52
C GLY A 393 28.24 -7.59 -14.05
N ASP A 394 28.17 -7.89 -12.76
CA ASP A 394 27.27 -8.90 -12.21
C ASP A 394 25.87 -8.33 -11.92
N LEU A 395 24.86 -9.20 -12.01
CA LEU A 395 23.50 -8.93 -11.56
C LEU A 395 23.30 -9.53 -10.17
N ILE A 396 23.20 -8.67 -9.16
CA ILE A 396 23.10 -9.05 -7.74
C ILE A 396 21.64 -9.07 -7.31
N GLY A 397 21.21 -10.08 -6.55
CA GLY A 397 19.86 -10.17 -5.98
C GLY A 397 19.26 -11.58 -5.97
N PHE A 398 19.92 -12.53 -6.64
CA PHE A 398 19.61 -13.96 -6.56
C PHE A 398 20.05 -14.58 -5.23
N VAL A 399 19.53 -15.78 -4.94
CA VAL A 399 19.98 -16.64 -3.84
C VAL A 399 21.44 -17.03 -4.07
N ASP A 400 22.28 -16.86 -3.04
CA ASP A 400 23.71 -17.18 -3.11
C ASP A 400 24.21 -17.71 -1.76
N LEU A 401 24.51 -19.02 -1.74
CA LEU A 401 25.10 -19.76 -0.63
C LEU A 401 26.65 -19.74 -0.67
N GLY A 402 27.24 -18.83 -1.45
CA GLY A 402 28.63 -18.41 -1.37
C GLY A 402 29.64 -19.26 -2.15
N ASP A 403 29.24 -20.41 -2.69
CA ASP A 403 30.02 -21.12 -3.70
C ASP A 403 29.10 -21.79 -4.75
N PRO A 404 29.48 -21.78 -6.04
CA PRO A 404 28.62 -22.29 -7.12
C PRO A 404 28.24 -23.76 -6.92
N VAL A 405 29.17 -24.60 -6.44
CA VAL A 405 28.92 -26.04 -6.22
C VAL A 405 27.79 -26.25 -5.20
N THR A 406 27.77 -25.48 -4.12
CA THR A 406 26.70 -25.55 -3.12
C THR A 406 25.40 -24.96 -3.64
N ASN A 407 25.45 -23.93 -4.49
CA ASN A 407 24.27 -23.40 -5.18
C ASN A 407 23.66 -24.48 -6.10
N TYR A 408 24.42 -25.00 -7.08
CA TYR A 408 23.97 -26.06 -8.00
C TYR A 408 23.51 -27.34 -7.29
N ALA A 409 24.13 -27.71 -6.16
CA ALA A 409 23.76 -28.92 -5.43
C ALA A 409 22.56 -28.75 -4.47
N SER A 410 22.17 -27.51 -4.16
CA SER A 410 21.17 -27.21 -3.11
C SER A 410 19.98 -26.36 -3.58
N LEU A 411 20.03 -25.83 -4.80
CA LEU A 411 18.97 -25.04 -5.42
C LEU A 411 18.45 -25.81 -6.64
N GLY A 412 17.13 -25.97 -6.75
CA GLY A 412 16.50 -26.63 -7.90
C GLY A 412 16.35 -25.71 -9.12
N GLU A 413 16.43 -24.39 -8.90
CA GLU A 413 16.36 -23.33 -9.90
C GLU A 413 17.46 -22.30 -9.58
N GLU A 414 18.20 -21.84 -10.59
CA GLU A 414 19.38 -20.98 -10.41
C GLU A 414 19.02 -19.49 -10.27
N ASP A 415 17.87 -19.07 -10.81
CA ASP A 415 17.44 -17.66 -10.90
C ASP A 415 16.47 -17.22 -9.78
N VAL A 416 16.44 -17.93 -8.64
CA VAL A 416 15.55 -17.58 -7.51
C VAL A 416 15.99 -16.28 -6.86
N MET A 417 15.05 -15.34 -6.67
CA MET A 417 15.29 -14.07 -5.99
C MET A 417 15.48 -14.24 -4.48
N ALA A 418 16.54 -13.64 -3.92
CA ALA A 418 16.75 -13.63 -2.48
C ALA A 418 15.72 -12.72 -1.78
N THR A 419 15.13 -13.24 -0.70
CA THR A 419 14.17 -12.51 0.16
C THR A 419 14.70 -12.32 1.60
N HIS A 420 15.75 -13.05 1.95
CA HIS A 420 16.43 -12.99 3.24
C HIS A 420 17.96 -12.93 3.06
N ALA A 421 18.66 -12.56 4.12
CA ALA A 421 20.11 -12.63 4.22
C ALA A 421 20.50 -13.29 5.56
N LEU A 422 21.17 -14.43 5.48
CA LEU A 422 21.69 -15.17 6.63
C LEU A 422 23.08 -14.63 7.01
N ALA A 423 23.32 -14.31 8.27
CA ALA A 423 24.61 -13.81 8.75
C ALA A 423 25.22 -14.69 9.84
N PHE A 424 26.52 -14.96 9.73
CA PHE A 424 27.33 -15.65 10.74
C PHE A 424 28.18 -14.63 11.49
N LEU A 425 27.67 -14.17 12.64
CA LEU A 425 28.38 -13.28 13.56
C LEU A 425 29.19 -14.11 14.55
N VAL A 426 30.49 -13.86 14.64
CA VAL A 426 31.36 -14.52 15.62
C VAL A 426 31.71 -13.55 16.72
N ARG A 427 31.52 -13.98 17.97
CA ARG A 427 31.71 -13.19 19.19
C ARG A 427 32.65 -13.90 20.15
N GLY A 428 33.66 -13.22 20.66
CA GLY A 428 34.51 -13.69 21.74
C GLY A 428 33.71 -13.91 23.03
N MET A 429 33.99 -15.00 23.74
CA MET A 429 33.44 -15.25 25.07
C MET A 429 34.10 -14.35 26.11
N CYS A 430 35.43 -14.28 26.07
CA CYS A 430 36.26 -13.55 27.03
C CYS A 430 36.95 -12.32 26.39
N SER A 431 36.48 -11.86 25.23
CA SER A 431 37.05 -10.75 24.48
C SER A 431 35.98 -9.97 23.72
N ASP A 432 36.23 -8.69 23.43
CA ASP A 432 35.34 -7.84 22.62
C ASP A 432 35.40 -8.13 21.11
N PHE A 433 36.08 -9.21 20.70
CA PHE A 433 36.14 -9.65 19.32
C PHE A 433 34.74 -9.92 18.78
N LYS A 434 34.28 -9.13 17.80
CA LYS A 434 32.96 -9.23 17.18
C LYS A 434 33.08 -8.97 15.68
N HIS A 435 32.92 -10.01 14.87
CA HIS A 435 33.06 -9.93 13.42
C HIS A 435 32.07 -10.84 12.70
N VAL A 436 31.43 -10.33 11.65
CA VAL A 436 30.68 -11.15 10.69
C VAL A 436 31.71 -11.85 9.80
N ILE A 437 31.72 -13.18 9.82
CA ILE A 437 32.68 -14.01 9.07
C ILE A 437 32.14 -14.32 7.68
N ALA A 438 30.84 -14.58 7.59
CA ALA A 438 30.15 -14.90 6.35
C ALA A 438 28.73 -14.32 6.37
N TYR A 439 28.21 -14.01 5.19
CA TYR A 439 26.80 -13.74 4.98
C TYR A 439 26.36 -14.36 3.66
N TYR A 440 25.10 -14.76 3.56
CA TYR A 440 24.55 -15.49 2.43
C TYR A 440 23.21 -14.89 2.05
N PHE A 441 22.84 -14.96 0.77
CA PHE A 441 21.54 -14.53 0.30
C PHE A 441 20.64 -15.74 0.14
N THR A 442 19.44 -15.70 0.71
CA THR A 442 18.55 -16.86 0.87
C THR A 442 17.11 -16.48 0.49
N GLU A 443 16.32 -17.46 0.08
CA GLU A 443 14.86 -17.30 0.07
C GLU A 443 14.29 -17.82 1.40
N ASN A 444 14.55 -19.09 1.73
CA ASN A 444 14.37 -19.66 3.07
C ASN A 444 15.49 -20.67 3.30
N ILE A 445 16.31 -20.52 4.34
CA ILE A 445 17.40 -21.47 4.60
C ILE A 445 16.86 -22.84 5.03
N THR A 446 17.30 -23.92 4.36
CA THR A 446 17.00 -25.29 4.80
C THR A 446 18.01 -25.78 5.83
N SER A 447 17.61 -26.69 6.71
CA SER A 447 18.52 -27.30 7.72
C SER A 447 19.74 -28.00 7.12
N TYR A 448 19.62 -28.54 5.89
CA TYR A 448 20.71 -29.23 5.19
C TYR A 448 21.74 -28.23 4.60
N GLN A 449 21.27 -27.15 3.98
CA GLN A 449 22.14 -26.04 3.57
C GLN A 449 22.85 -25.43 4.79
N LEU A 450 22.11 -25.18 5.87
CA LEU A 450 22.66 -24.63 7.11
C LEU A 450 23.72 -25.55 7.74
N MET A 451 23.50 -26.87 7.74
CA MET A 451 24.48 -27.87 8.19
C MET A 451 25.81 -27.76 7.41
N SER A 452 25.74 -27.72 6.08
CA SER A 452 26.94 -27.59 5.22
C SER A 452 27.69 -26.28 5.48
N ILE A 453 26.97 -25.16 5.48
CA ILE A 453 27.53 -23.82 5.68
C ILE A 453 28.14 -23.67 7.08
N PHE A 454 27.45 -24.16 8.12
CA PHE A 454 27.91 -24.12 9.50
C PHE A 454 29.29 -24.78 9.67
N TRP A 455 29.46 -26.01 9.18
CA TRP A 455 30.74 -26.70 9.31
C TRP A 455 31.86 -26.07 8.46
N LYS A 456 31.55 -25.44 7.31
CA LYS A 456 32.53 -24.60 6.59
C LYS A 456 33.01 -23.43 7.44
N VAL A 457 32.10 -22.71 8.11
CA VAL A 457 32.43 -21.59 9.00
C VAL A 457 33.24 -22.06 10.22
N VAL A 458 32.84 -23.15 10.89
CA VAL A 458 33.61 -23.74 12.00
C VAL A 458 35.01 -24.14 11.55
N GLY A 459 35.16 -24.76 10.38
CA GLY A 459 36.45 -25.14 9.81
C GLY A 459 37.39 -23.96 9.61
N VAL A 460 36.87 -22.83 9.10
CA VAL A 460 37.65 -21.58 8.97
C VAL A 460 38.09 -21.02 10.33
N LEU A 461 37.20 -20.99 11.31
CA LEU A 461 37.51 -20.51 12.66
C LEU A 461 38.60 -21.35 13.33
N GLU A 462 38.42 -22.66 13.33
CA GLU A 462 39.32 -23.63 13.99
C GLU A 462 40.66 -23.77 13.27
N LEU A 463 40.63 -24.00 11.95
CA LEU A 463 41.83 -24.32 11.18
C LEU A 463 42.60 -23.07 10.75
N SER A 464 41.91 -22.02 10.26
CA SER A 464 42.56 -20.87 9.61
C SER A 464 42.78 -19.67 10.52
N LEU A 465 41.91 -19.45 11.51
CA LEU A 465 42.03 -18.36 12.49
C LEU A 465 42.53 -18.80 13.87
N LYS A 466 42.53 -20.10 14.16
CA LYS A 466 42.86 -20.68 15.49
C LYS A 466 42.00 -20.09 16.61
N LEU A 467 40.70 -19.93 16.33
CA LEU A 467 39.67 -19.48 17.27
C LEU A 467 38.76 -20.66 17.66
N PRO A 468 38.97 -21.28 18.84
CA PRO A 468 38.15 -22.40 19.31
C PRO A 468 36.66 -22.02 19.44
N VAL A 469 35.80 -22.73 18.70
CA VAL A 469 34.34 -22.60 18.80
C VAL A 469 33.85 -23.40 20.00
N CYS A 470 33.15 -22.74 20.91
CA CYS A 470 32.53 -23.35 22.09
C CYS A 470 31.03 -23.58 21.92
N ALA A 471 30.34 -22.65 21.28
CA ALA A 471 28.87 -22.64 21.25
C ALA A 471 28.33 -21.97 19.99
N THR A 472 27.07 -22.28 19.69
CA THR A 472 26.29 -21.66 18.62
C THR A 472 24.93 -21.21 19.16
N VAL A 473 24.52 -19.99 18.84
CA VAL A 473 23.23 -19.39 19.24
C VAL A 473 22.40 -19.09 18.00
N ASN A 474 21.24 -19.74 17.90
CA ASN A 474 20.29 -19.54 16.80
C ASN A 474 18.92 -19.10 17.35
N ASP A 475 18.05 -18.59 16.48
CA ASP A 475 16.65 -18.37 16.82
C ASP A 475 15.87 -19.71 16.96
N GLY A 476 14.60 -19.62 17.35
CA GLY A 476 13.72 -20.77 17.53
C GLY A 476 13.03 -21.29 16.26
N ALA A 477 13.41 -20.89 15.04
CA ALA A 477 12.73 -21.27 13.80
C ALA A 477 12.80 -22.78 13.50
N SER A 478 11.86 -23.29 12.70
CA SER A 478 11.83 -24.72 12.36
C SER A 478 13.07 -25.25 11.64
N PRO A 479 13.74 -24.51 10.70
CA PRO A 479 14.98 -24.99 10.10
C PRO A 479 16.12 -25.09 11.12
N ASN A 480 16.18 -24.15 12.07
CA ASN A 480 17.21 -24.09 13.12
C ASN A 480 17.05 -25.21 14.16
N ARG A 481 15.82 -25.53 14.57
CA ARG A 481 15.56 -26.70 15.44
C ARG A 481 15.95 -28.01 14.75
N LYS A 482 15.47 -28.22 13.50
CA LYS A 482 15.83 -29.41 12.72
C LYS A 482 17.34 -29.48 12.41
N PHE A 483 18.03 -28.35 12.32
CA PHE A 483 19.49 -28.32 12.21
C PHE A 483 20.17 -28.89 13.46
N PHE A 484 19.69 -28.62 14.68
CA PHE A 484 20.18 -29.30 15.88
C PHE A 484 19.88 -30.81 15.83
N ASP A 485 18.66 -31.21 15.46
CA ASP A 485 18.25 -32.62 15.37
C ASP A 485 19.12 -33.42 14.36
N LEU A 486 19.51 -32.81 13.23
CA LEU A 486 20.39 -33.42 12.24
C LEU A 486 21.79 -33.76 12.78
N HIS A 487 22.24 -33.13 13.88
CA HIS A 487 23.51 -33.49 14.52
C HIS A 487 23.41 -34.76 15.38
N PHE A 488 22.22 -35.33 15.61
CA PHE A 488 22.03 -36.56 16.40
C PHE A 488 22.94 -37.70 15.91
N GLN A 489 23.02 -37.91 14.60
CA GLN A 489 23.86 -38.96 13.98
C GLN A 489 25.37 -38.77 14.19
N LEU A 490 25.82 -37.56 14.58
CA LEU A 490 27.22 -37.26 14.87
C LEU A 490 27.58 -37.48 16.34
N VAL A 491 26.60 -37.74 17.22
CA VAL A 491 26.82 -38.01 18.64
C VAL A 491 26.55 -39.48 18.93
N ARG A 492 27.60 -40.25 19.23
CA ARG A 492 27.52 -41.71 19.35
C ARG A 492 26.75 -42.20 20.58
N ASP A 493 26.71 -41.40 21.65
CA ASP A 493 26.13 -41.78 22.95
C ASP A 493 25.35 -40.60 23.58
N LEU A 494 24.12 -40.34 23.11
CA LEU A 494 23.17 -39.46 23.81
C LEU A 494 22.18 -40.29 24.61
N ASN A 495 22.43 -40.45 25.92
CA ASN A 495 21.43 -40.89 26.91
C ASN A 495 20.37 -39.78 27.19
N CYS A 496 19.97 -39.03 26.16
CA CYS A 496 19.06 -37.89 26.29
C CYS A 496 18.37 -37.57 24.96
N ASP A 497 17.08 -37.27 25.04
CA ASP A 497 16.18 -37.16 23.88
C ASP A 497 16.41 -35.91 23.00
N VAL A 498 17.33 -35.01 23.39
CA VAL A 498 17.53 -33.70 22.76
C VAL A 498 19.00 -33.41 22.49
N VAL A 499 19.31 -33.10 21.23
CA VAL A 499 20.66 -32.72 20.78
C VAL A 499 20.98 -31.29 21.21
N HIS A 500 21.77 -31.17 22.28
CA HIS A 500 22.21 -29.89 22.85
C HIS A 500 23.72 -29.64 22.69
N LYS A 501 24.47 -30.62 22.15
CA LYS A 501 25.91 -30.55 21.89
C LYS A 501 26.33 -31.52 20.81
N VAL A 502 27.44 -31.23 20.12
CA VAL A 502 28.07 -32.12 19.13
C VAL A 502 29.60 -32.08 19.28
N PRO A 503 30.33 -33.21 19.11
CA PRO A 503 31.79 -33.15 19.01
C PRO A 503 32.22 -32.31 17.79
N ASN A 504 33.23 -31.45 17.97
CA ASN A 504 33.72 -30.59 16.91
C ASN A 504 34.52 -31.42 15.88
N LEU A 505 34.07 -31.45 14.62
CA LEU A 505 34.71 -32.21 13.54
C LEU A 505 36.20 -31.85 13.32
N PHE A 506 36.59 -30.62 13.65
CA PHE A 506 37.97 -30.12 13.50
C PHE A 506 38.77 -30.18 14.81
N ALA A 507 38.13 -30.54 15.92
CA ALA A 507 38.74 -30.62 17.25
C ALA A 507 37.96 -31.59 18.16
N VAL A 508 38.01 -32.90 17.85
CA VAL A 508 37.14 -33.96 18.41
C VAL A 508 37.13 -34.03 19.95
N GLN A 509 38.18 -33.55 20.61
CA GLN A 509 38.28 -33.44 22.08
C GLN A 509 37.37 -32.34 22.70
N ARG A 510 36.74 -31.48 21.88
CA ARG A 510 35.85 -30.40 22.31
C ARG A 510 34.45 -30.57 21.75
N PHE A 511 33.46 -30.17 22.54
CA PHE A 511 32.07 -30.07 22.11
C PHE A 511 31.72 -28.64 21.71
N ILE A 512 30.87 -28.50 20.70
CA ILE A 512 30.13 -27.27 20.42
C ILE A 512 28.74 -27.43 21.03
N TYR A 513 28.34 -26.49 21.88
CA TYR A 513 27.02 -26.48 22.52
C TYR A 513 26.01 -25.66 21.70
N PHE A 514 24.76 -26.13 21.63
CA PHE A 514 23.68 -25.45 20.93
C PHE A 514 22.77 -24.72 21.92
N PHE A 515 22.53 -23.44 21.66
CA PHE A 515 21.63 -22.60 22.44
C PHE A 515 20.59 -21.95 21.51
N ALA A 516 19.35 -21.85 21.99
CA ALA A 516 18.35 -20.96 21.41
C ALA A 516 18.49 -19.57 22.03
N ASP A 517 18.18 -18.50 21.28
CA ASP A 517 18.16 -17.15 21.87
C ASP A 517 17.08 -17.03 22.96
N SER A 518 17.53 -16.78 24.18
CA SER A 518 16.68 -16.58 25.36
C SER A 518 15.71 -15.41 25.19
N CYS A 519 16.06 -14.36 24.44
CA CYS A 519 15.13 -13.27 24.16
C CYS A 519 13.97 -13.74 23.28
N HIS A 520 14.20 -14.62 22.30
CA HIS A 520 13.15 -15.29 21.53
C HIS A 520 12.33 -16.28 22.36
N LEU A 521 12.94 -17.04 23.27
CA LEU A 521 12.22 -17.93 24.19
C LEU A 521 11.27 -17.16 25.12
N ILE A 522 11.73 -16.08 25.75
CA ILE A 522 10.93 -15.21 26.63
C ILE A 522 9.76 -14.57 25.86
N LYS A 523 10.01 -14.05 24.64
CA LYS A 523 8.94 -13.54 23.75
C LYS A 523 7.89 -14.61 23.43
N THR A 524 8.33 -15.85 23.24
CA THR A 524 7.46 -17.00 22.92
C THR A 524 6.65 -17.44 24.12
N ALA A 525 7.25 -17.55 25.31
CA ALA A 525 6.55 -17.85 26.56
C ALA A 525 5.42 -16.84 26.83
N ARG A 526 5.69 -15.53 26.69
CA ARG A 526 4.69 -14.46 26.83
C ARG A 526 3.59 -14.56 25.76
N ASN A 527 3.91 -14.96 24.53
CA ASN A 527 2.92 -15.17 23.47
C ASN A 527 2.05 -16.42 23.72
N CYS A 528 2.62 -17.51 24.24
CA CYS A 528 1.88 -18.69 24.67
C CYS A 528 0.92 -18.36 25.82
N LEU A 529 1.38 -17.57 26.79
CA LEU A 529 0.56 -17.10 27.91
C LEU A 529 -0.58 -16.19 27.42
N TYR A 530 -0.31 -15.26 26.51
CA TYR A 530 -1.35 -14.42 25.89
C TYR A 530 -2.42 -15.24 25.16
N ASN A 531 -2.03 -16.30 24.46
CA ASN A 531 -2.97 -17.19 23.78
C ASN A 531 -3.69 -18.17 24.75
N SER A 532 -3.33 -18.18 26.04
CA SER A 532 -3.94 -19.00 27.09
C SER A 532 -5.22 -18.34 27.60
N GLY A 533 -6.37 -18.77 27.06
CA GLY A 533 -7.68 -18.20 27.38
C GLY A 533 -7.93 -16.79 26.84
N SER A 534 -7.09 -16.30 25.93
CA SER A 534 -7.24 -15.01 25.24
C SER A 534 -6.60 -15.06 23.85
N GLY A 535 -6.61 -13.94 23.11
CA GLY A 535 -6.06 -13.86 21.77
C GLY A 535 -6.72 -14.84 20.79
N SER A 536 -5.95 -15.78 20.24
CA SER A 536 -6.49 -16.84 19.37
C SER A 536 -6.98 -18.08 20.12
N CYS A 537 -6.89 -18.11 21.46
CA CYS A 537 -7.25 -19.22 22.35
C CYS A 537 -6.71 -20.60 21.89
N SER A 538 -5.55 -20.62 21.25
CA SER A 538 -5.03 -21.80 20.52
C SER A 538 -4.25 -22.78 21.39
N ARG A 539 -3.99 -22.41 22.65
CA ARG A 539 -3.29 -23.21 23.65
C ARG A 539 -3.87 -22.88 25.02
N LEU A 540 -3.77 -23.82 25.95
CA LEU A 540 -3.95 -23.56 27.38
C LEU A 540 -2.63 -23.88 28.06
N MET A 541 -2.07 -22.93 28.80
CA MET A 541 -0.95 -23.21 29.70
C MET A 541 -1.49 -23.77 31.01
N TRP A 542 -0.83 -24.77 31.57
CA TRP A 542 -1.16 -25.34 32.87
C TRP A 542 0.10 -25.49 33.72
N ASN A 543 -0.06 -25.46 35.04
CA ASN A 543 0.98 -25.81 36.00
C ASN A 543 0.32 -26.46 37.22
N ASN A 544 0.84 -27.61 37.67
CA ASN A 544 0.34 -28.34 38.85
C ASN A 544 -1.20 -28.52 38.89
N GLY A 545 -1.81 -28.84 37.74
CA GLY A 545 -3.25 -29.05 37.60
C GLY A 545 -4.09 -27.79 37.35
N ASN A 546 -3.53 -26.58 37.53
CA ASN A 546 -4.25 -25.32 37.36
C ASN A 546 -3.90 -24.62 36.04
N TYR A 547 -4.90 -24.01 35.40
CA TYR A 547 -4.71 -23.26 34.15
C TYR A 547 -4.13 -21.86 34.40
N LEU A 548 -3.12 -21.50 33.60
CA LEU A 548 -2.47 -20.19 33.63
C LEU A 548 -3.06 -19.33 32.51
N MET A 549 -4.07 -18.51 32.82
CA MET A 549 -4.83 -17.74 31.83
C MET A 549 -4.32 -16.29 31.75
N PHE A 550 -4.22 -15.72 30.55
CA PHE A 550 -3.86 -14.31 30.39
C PHE A 550 -4.83 -13.35 31.10
N ARG A 551 -6.10 -13.79 31.23
CA ARG A 551 -7.13 -13.08 31.99
C ARG A 551 -6.69 -12.73 33.41
N HIS A 552 -5.95 -13.58 34.11
CA HIS A 552 -5.47 -13.28 35.47
C HIS A 552 -4.60 -12.01 35.53
N ILE A 553 -3.89 -11.69 34.44
CA ILE A 553 -3.03 -10.52 34.32
C ILE A 553 -3.83 -9.30 33.86
N ALA A 554 -4.81 -9.50 32.97
CA ALA A 554 -5.71 -8.45 32.52
C ALA A 554 -6.61 -7.94 33.65
N ASP A 555 -7.24 -8.85 34.41
CA ASP A 555 -8.13 -8.51 35.52
C ASP A 555 -7.35 -7.78 36.63
N LEU A 556 -6.11 -8.20 36.92
CA LEU A 556 -5.19 -7.49 37.83
C LEU A 556 -4.84 -6.07 37.34
N PHE A 557 -4.56 -5.91 36.04
CA PHE A 557 -4.29 -4.59 35.47
C PHE A 557 -5.48 -3.64 35.61
N TYR A 558 -6.69 -4.09 35.23
CA TYR A 558 -7.88 -3.25 35.32
C TYR A 558 -8.24 -2.90 36.76
N SER A 559 -8.09 -3.83 37.70
CA SER A 559 -8.24 -3.52 39.13
C SER A 559 -7.21 -2.50 39.63
N ASP A 560 -5.94 -2.59 39.21
CA ASP A 560 -4.93 -1.58 39.60
C ASP A 560 -5.22 -0.17 39.04
N GLN A 561 -5.98 -0.06 37.95
CA GLN A 561 -6.43 1.22 37.39
C GLN A 561 -7.56 1.89 38.19
N GLU A 562 -8.29 1.15 39.04
CA GLU A 562 -9.34 1.71 39.91
C GLU A 562 -8.76 2.46 41.12
N PHE A 563 -7.50 2.17 41.49
CA PHE A 563 -6.81 2.84 42.59
C PHE A 563 -6.09 4.12 42.13
N ALA A 564 -6.26 5.21 42.89
CA ALA A 564 -5.57 6.48 42.64
C ALA A 564 -4.02 6.41 42.81
N LEU A 565 -3.52 5.34 43.44
CA LEU A 565 -2.10 5.04 43.59
C LEU A 565 -1.83 3.63 43.05
N HIS A 566 -1.51 3.55 41.76
CA HIS A 566 -1.20 2.29 41.07
C HIS A 566 -0.05 1.54 41.75
N THR A 567 -0.29 0.28 42.08
CA THR A 567 0.71 -0.65 42.59
C THR A 567 1.59 -1.22 41.47
N LEU A 568 1.12 -1.14 40.22
CA LEU A 568 1.80 -1.63 39.02
C LEU A 568 2.08 -0.52 37.98
N PRO A 569 2.76 0.58 38.32
CA PRO A 569 2.95 1.75 37.44
C PRO A 569 3.83 1.49 36.20
N LYS A 570 4.35 0.27 36.04
CA LYS A 570 5.08 -0.19 34.84
C LYS A 570 4.24 -1.08 33.94
N LEU A 571 3.12 -1.61 34.43
CA LEU A 571 2.14 -2.31 33.60
C LEU A 571 1.36 -1.22 32.85
N SER A 572 1.44 -1.24 31.53
CA SER A 572 0.71 -0.32 30.66
C SER A 572 -0.21 -1.10 29.74
N LEU A 573 -1.17 -0.42 29.12
CA LEU A 573 -2.10 -1.05 28.17
C LEU A 573 -1.39 -1.84 27.06
N ASP A 574 -0.21 -1.40 26.61
CA ASP A 574 0.66 -2.08 25.63
C ASP A 574 1.09 -3.51 26.05
N HIS A 575 1.07 -3.83 27.35
CA HIS A 575 1.37 -5.15 27.88
C HIS A 575 0.17 -6.10 27.82
N ILE A 576 -1.05 -5.54 27.88
CA ILE A 576 -2.32 -6.29 27.88
C ILE A 576 -2.84 -6.43 26.44
N VAL A 577 -2.84 -5.34 25.67
CA VAL A 577 -3.31 -5.28 24.28
C VAL A 577 -2.13 -5.47 23.33
N LEU A 578 -1.72 -6.73 23.12
CA LEU A 578 -0.54 -7.07 22.33
C LEU A 578 -0.75 -6.91 20.82
N THR A 579 -0.40 -5.73 20.28
CA THR A 579 -0.24 -5.50 18.84
C THR A 579 0.90 -6.33 18.24
N SER A 580 0.94 -6.49 16.91
CA SER A 580 2.04 -7.17 16.21
C SER A 580 3.43 -6.58 16.54
N TYR A 581 3.52 -5.27 16.74
CA TYR A 581 4.76 -4.61 17.16
C TYR A 581 5.08 -4.86 18.65
N SER A 582 4.08 -4.84 19.53
CA SER A 582 4.24 -5.16 20.96
C SER A 582 4.69 -6.61 21.18
N LYS A 583 4.26 -7.54 20.32
CA LYS A 583 4.71 -8.94 20.32
C LYS A 583 6.21 -9.10 20.05
N MET A 584 6.87 -8.17 19.37
CA MET A 584 8.32 -8.23 19.11
C MET A 584 9.18 -7.56 20.19
N LYS A 585 8.60 -6.72 21.06
CA LYS A 585 9.32 -6.00 22.12
C LYS A 585 9.62 -6.92 23.32
N VAL A 586 10.90 -7.31 23.48
CA VAL A 586 11.38 -8.12 24.63
C VAL A 586 11.16 -7.40 25.97
N CYS A 587 11.31 -6.07 26.01
CA CYS A 587 11.15 -5.28 27.24
C CYS A 587 9.75 -5.40 27.87
N LEU A 588 8.69 -5.53 27.07
CA LEU A 588 7.33 -5.78 27.58
C LEU A 588 7.18 -7.20 28.16
N CYS A 589 7.95 -8.17 27.65
CA CYS A 589 7.90 -9.55 28.14
C CYS A 589 8.51 -9.69 29.53
N ASN A 590 9.67 -9.06 29.74
CA ASN A 590 10.38 -9.11 31.02
C ASN A 590 9.57 -8.54 32.19
N PHE A 591 8.65 -7.61 31.92
CA PHE A 591 7.75 -7.08 32.94
C PHE A 591 6.59 -8.03 33.27
N ILE A 592 6.14 -8.84 32.30
CA ILE A 592 5.05 -9.82 32.49
C ILE A 592 5.56 -11.10 33.16
N LEU A 593 6.81 -11.52 32.89
CA LEU A 593 7.34 -12.83 33.30
C LEU A 593 8.47 -12.80 34.36
N GLY A 594 9.08 -11.65 34.66
CA GLY A 594 10.28 -11.57 35.51
C GLY A 594 10.01 -11.30 37.00
N SER A 595 10.73 -11.97 37.90
CA SER A 595 10.48 -11.92 39.36
C SER A 595 10.99 -10.67 40.07
N SER A 596 11.86 -9.87 39.44
CA SER A 596 12.45 -8.66 40.07
C SER A 596 11.40 -7.70 40.63
N LYS A 597 10.17 -7.75 40.09
CA LYS A 597 8.96 -7.27 40.76
C LYS A 597 7.83 -8.26 40.57
N LYS A 598 7.82 -9.34 41.35
CA LYS A 598 6.53 -9.89 41.83
C LYS A 598 5.66 -8.70 42.24
N PRO A 599 4.45 -8.51 41.68
CA PRO A 599 3.47 -7.69 42.36
C PRO A 599 3.30 -8.25 43.78
N ARG A 600 2.78 -7.44 44.70
CA ARG A 600 2.27 -7.94 45.98
C ARG A 600 0.97 -8.74 45.74
N LEU A 601 1.05 -9.82 44.95
CA LEU A 601 -0.02 -10.78 44.71
C LEU A 601 -0.46 -11.41 46.03
N ASP A 602 0.48 -11.56 46.98
CA ASP A 602 0.21 -11.99 48.35
C ASP A 602 -0.75 -11.04 49.11
N ILE A 603 -0.84 -9.74 48.74
CA ILE A 603 -1.74 -8.75 49.38
C ILE A 603 -3.18 -8.82 48.84
N CYS A 604 -3.40 -9.37 47.65
CA CYS A 604 -4.74 -9.67 47.15
C CYS A 604 -5.21 -11.08 47.54
N SER A 605 -4.66 -11.63 48.62
CA SER A 605 -5.24 -12.79 49.31
C SER A 605 -6.39 -12.30 50.19
N PRO A 606 -7.66 -12.62 49.92
CA PRO A 606 -8.72 -12.32 50.86
C PRO A 606 -8.50 -13.14 52.14
N ASP A 607 -8.60 -12.49 53.29
CA ASP A 607 -8.85 -13.20 54.55
C ASP A 607 -10.11 -14.06 54.38
N LYS A 608 -10.06 -15.30 54.91
CA LYS A 608 -11.03 -16.38 54.70
C LYS A 608 -12.49 -15.89 54.81
N GLY A 609 -13.12 -15.59 53.66
CA GLY A 609 -14.45 -14.98 53.61
C GLY A 609 -15.22 -15.30 52.33
N ASP A 610 -14.67 -14.98 51.15
CA ASP A 610 -15.40 -15.08 49.89
C ASP A 610 -15.04 -16.31 49.05
N ALA A 611 -15.96 -17.28 48.99
CA ALA A 611 -15.81 -18.57 48.31
C ALA A 611 -15.88 -18.52 46.77
N ASN A 612 -15.59 -17.37 46.14
CA ASN A 612 -15.73 -17.16 44.69
C ASN A 612 -14.48 -16.56 43.99
N PHE A 613 -13.36 -16.40 44.70
CA PHE A 613 -12.09 -16.00 44.07
C PHE A 613 -11.28 -17.22 43.58
N PRO A 614 -10.83 -17.27 42.30
CA PRO A 614 -10.01 -18.37 41.77
C PRO A 614 -8.53 -18.23 42.18
N GLY A 615 -8.27 -18.21 43.50
CA GLY A 615 -6.93 -17.97 44.07
C GLY A 615 -5.90 -19.04 43.70
N ASP A 616 -6.29 -20.30 43.61
CA ASP A 616 -5.37 -21.43 43.37
C ASP A 616 -4.67 -21.37 42.01
N GLY A 617 -5.33 -20.80 40.99
CA GLY A 617 -4.74 -20.56 39.68
C GLY A 617 -3.63 -19.51 39.73
N LEU A 618 -3.79 -18.48 40.55
CA LEU A 618 -2.82 -17.40 40.72
C LEU A 618 -1.52 -17.92 41.37
N PHE A 619 -1.63 -18.73 42.43
CA PHE A 619 -0.48 -19.36 43.08
C PHE A 619 0.28 -20.33 42.16
N ALA A 620 -0.43 -21.09 41.31
CA ALA A 620 0.20 -21.93 40.29
C ALA A 620 0.92 -21.11 39.21
N THR A 621 0.39 -19.93 38.86
CA THR A 621 1.04 -19.00 37.94
C THR A 621 2.36 -18.48 38.52
N ILE A 622 2.35 -18.03 39.79
CA ILE A 622 3.52 -17.49 40.50
C ILE A 622 4.63 -18.55 40.66
N ARG A 623 4.28 -19.80 40.99
CA ARG A 623 5.27 -20.90 41.06
C ARG A 623 5.79 -21.33 39.69
N GLY A 624 5.02 -21.13 38.62
CA GLY A 624 5.47 -21.39 37.25
C GLY A 624 6.58 -20.44 36.80
N PHE A 625 6.45 -19.15 37.14
CA PHE A 625 7.48 -18.16 36.77
C PHE A 625 8.81 -18.35 37.51
N SER A 626 8.83 -18.82 38.77
CA SER A 626 10.09 -19.05 39.49
C SER A 626 10.93 -20.24 38.95
N MET A 627 10.36 -21.10 38.10
CA MET A 627 11.15 -22.11 37.37
C MET A 627 11.81 -21.55 36.10
N ILE A 628 11.22 -20.52 35.47
CA ILE A 628 11.75 -19.93 34.23
C ILE A 628 13.03 -19.11 34.48
N GLU A 629 13.27 -18.64 35.72
CA GLU A 629 14.51 -17.97 36.11
C GLU A 629 15.65 -18.90 36.57
N ASN A 630 15.39 -20.22 36.65
CA ASN A 630 16.40 -21.23 37.00
C ASN A 630 16.83 -22.09 35.79
N ILE A 631 16.63 -21.57 34.57
CA ILE A 631 17.07 -22.12 33.28
C ILE A 631 17.81 -21.01 32.52
#